data_AF-A0A6H5JC95-F1
#
_entry.id   AF-A0A6H5JC95-F1
#
_cell.length_a   1.000
_cell.length_b   1.000
_cell.length_c   1.000
_cell.angle_alpha   90.00
_cell.angle_beta   90.00
_cell.angle_gamma   90.00
#
_symmetry.space_group_name_H-M   'P 1'
#
loop_
_entity.id
_entity.type
_entity.pdbx_description
1 polymer ?
#
loop_
_entity_poly.entity_id
_entity_poly.type
_entity_poly.pdbx_seq_one_letter_code
_entity_poly.pdbx_strand_id
1 'polypeptide(L)'
;MASPDSLPRSRTGSVADDELDETSQADVLHELQFLHRQLAEVRKASHDRPGGARILEVEKKLIICAVKKPLKLSESQDGQSRTHEESMGGFKSAIDSLMGSNRVRWVSWLGGVVDPAIQPAVRKKLEADHNCTPVFLTQEVEDLYYYKFTQGVLWPLFHCMPTNFNEALLENFQSQYEAYAHANKLFLEAVAGIYEEGDIVLVHDYDLMLLPALLRKRFPDITCGFFLHCPFPSTGEHSFWFDWNPEACGTAKK
;
A
#
# COMPACT_ATOMS: atom_id res chain seq x y z
N MET A 1 -67.24 23.28 -20.34
CA MET A 1 -67.19 24.51 -21.18
C MET A 1 -67.10 25.70 -20.24
N ALA A 2 -66.22 26.66 -20.57
CA ALA A 2 -65.92 27.93 -19.88
C ALA A 2 -64.96 27.89 -18.66
N SER A 3 -63.68 28.11 -18.99
CA SER A 3 -62.56 28.82 -18.34
C SER A 3 -62.41 28.92 -16.81
N PRO A 4 -61.18 28.66 -16.34
CA PRO A 4 -60.57 29.44 -15.27
C PRO A 4 -59.19 30.01 -15.66
N ASP A 5 -58.94 31.20 -15.10
CA ASP A 5 -57.68 31.77 -14.64
C ASP A 5 -56.44 31.88 -15.54
N SER A 6 -56.17 33.16 -15.80
CA SER A 6 -54.94 33.81 -16.26
C SER A 6 -53.68 33.42 -15.47
N LEU A 7 -52.69 32.89 -16.20
CA LEU A 7 -51.28 32.82 -15.78
C LEU A 7 -50.56 34.14 -16.14
N PRO A 8 -49.80 34.77 -15.23
CA PRO A 8 -48.77 35.73 -15.62
C PRO A 8 -47.46 35.01 -15.95
N ARG A 9 -46.91 35.32 -17.14
CA ARG A 9 -45.61 34.86 -17.62
C ARG A 9 -44.46 35.44 -16.77
N SER A 10 -43.46 34.60 -16.55
CA SER A 10 -42.20 34.79 -15.84
C SER A 10 -41.49 36.12 -16.12
N ARG A 11 -41.20 36.89 -15.05
CA ARG A 11 -40.14 37.90 -15.06
C ARG A 11 -38.78 37.20 -15.03
N THR A 12 -37.94 37.53 -16.00
CA THR A 12 -36.51 37.24 -16.03
C THR A 12 -35.83 37.90 -14.83
N GLY A 13 -35.50 37.11 -13.81
CA GLY A 13 -34.54 37.51 -12.78
C GLY A 13 -33.14 37.26 -13.31
N SER A 14 -32.45 38.33 -13.70
CA SER A 14 -30.99 38.34 -13.82
C SER A 14 -30.43 38.03 -12.43
N VAL A 15 -29.82 36.85 -12.29
CA VAL A 15 -28.90 36.57 -11.18
C VAL A 15 -27.60 37.24 -11.60
N ALA A 16 -27.21 38.26 -10.86
CA ALA A 16 -25.92 38.91 -11.01
C ALA A 16 -24.84 37.90 -10.60
N ASP A 17 -23.87 37.70 -11.49
CA ASP A 17 -22.62 37.04 -11.18
C ASP A 17 -21.90 37.88 -10.12
N ASP A 18 -21.81 37.33 -8.91
CA ASP A 18 -21.04 37.90 -7.80
C ASP A 18 -19.56 37.64 -8.12
N GLU A 19 -18.93 38.57 -8.86
CA GLU A 19 -17.48 38.63 -9.02
C GLU A 19 -16.86 38.79 -7.64
N LEU A 20 -16.40 37.68 -7.07
CA LEU A 20 -15.58 37.63 -5.86
C LEU A 20 -14.28 38.40 -6.13
N ASP A 21 -14.23 39.60 -5.58
CA ASP A 21 -13.12 40.56 -5.60
C ASP A 21 -11.75 39.87 -5.44
N GLU A 22 -10.93 39.88 -6.50
CA GLU A 22 -9.59 39.25 -6.54
C GLU A 22 -8.68 39.71 -5.39
N THR A 23 -8.92 40.92 -4.89
CA THR A 23 -8.26 41.52 -3.71
C THR A 23 -8.51 40.69 -2.44
N SER A 24 -9.71 40.14 -2.26
CA SER A 24 -10.07 39.32 -1.09
C SER A 24 -9.37 37.95 -1.11
N GLN A 25 -9.16 37.35 -2.27
CA GLN A 25 -8.43 36.08 -2.37
C GLN A 25 -6.94 36.24 -2.10
N ALA A 26 -6.34 37.34 -2.59
CA ALA A 26 -4.95 37.67 -2.34
C ALA A 26 -4.68 37.91 -0.84
N ASP A 27 -5.60 38.57 -0.14
CA ASP A 27 -5.49 38.83 1.29
C ASP A 27 -5.55 37.53 2.12
N VAL A 28 -6.46 36.61 1.80
CA VAL A 28 -6.56 35.30 2.46
C VAL A 28 -5.30 34.46 2.21
N LEU A 29 -4.77 34.48 0.99
CA LEU A 29 -3.51 33.81 0.65
C LEU A 29 -2.33 34.39 1.42
N HIS A 30 -2.28 35.72 1.56
CA HIS A 30 -1.24 36.39 2.31
C HIS A 30 -1.33 36.07 3.81
N GLU A 31 -2.53 36.01 4.37
CA GLU A 31 -2.77 35.64 5.77
C GLU A 31 -2.43 34.17 6.05
N LEU A 32 -2.75 33.26 5.13
CA LEU A 32 -2.32 31.85 5.19
C LEU A 32 -0.79 31.71 5.12
N GLN A 33 -0.13 32.44 4.22
CA GLN A 33 1.32 32.43 4.11
C GLN A 33 1.99 33.02 5.35
N PHE A 34 1.39 34.06 5.94
CA PHE A 34 1.84 34.66 7.19
C PHE A 34 1.73 33.68 8.36
N LEU A 35 0.59 33.00 8.50
CA LEU A 35 0.36 31.95 9.50
C LEU A 35 1.35 30.79 9.36
N HIS A 36 1.61 30.31 8.12
CA HIS A 36 2.62 29.27 7.88
C HIS A 36 4.02 29.72 8.32
N ARG A 37 4.38 30.99 8.08
CA ARG A 37 5.67 31.54 8.51
C ARG A 37 5.77 31.63 10.02
N GLN A 38 4.70 32.06 10.70
CA GLN A 38 4.67 32.08 12.17
C GLN A 38 4.74 30.69 12.78
N LEU A 39 4.03 29.71 12.21
CA LEU A 39 4.12 28.31 12.65
C LEU A 39 5.54 27.74 12.46
N ALA A 40 6.23 28.12 11.39
CA ALA A 40 7.62 27.73 11.15
C ALA A 40 8.58 28.36 12.19
N GLU A 41 8.40 29.64 12.51
CA GLU A 41 9.19 30.33 13.55
C GLU A 41 8.92 29.76 14.96
N VAL A 42 7.67 29.43 15.30
CA VAL A 42 7.34 28.80 16.58
C VAL A 42 7.96 27.39 16.68
N ARG A 43 7.95 26.60 15.60
CA ARG A 43 8.66 25.31 15.54
C ARG A 43 10.16 25.50 15.77
N LYS A 44 10.77 26.49 15.12
CA LYS A 44 12.20 26.78 15.26
C LYS A 44 12.57 27.27 16.66
N ALA A 45 11.76 28.15 17.26
CA ALA A 45 11.94 28.64 18.62
C ALA A 45 11.70 27.56 19.70
N SER A 46 10.84 26.57 19.40
CA SER A 46 10.68 25.39 20.28
C SER A 46 11.93 24.50 20.30
N HIS A 47 12.72 24.53 19.23
CA HIS A 47 13.94 23.73 19.06
C HIS A 47 15.14 24.25 19.88
N ASP A 48 15.18 25.55 20.19
CA ASP A 48 16.33 26.22 20.82
C ASP A 48 16.27 26.34 22.36
N ARG A 49 15.30 25.72 23.05
CA ARG A 49 15.21 25.77 24.53
C ARG A 49 16.09 24.70 25.21
N PRO A 50 17.07 25.08 26.04
CA PRO A 50 17.86 24.11 26.80
C PRO A 50 17.08 23.67 28.05
N GLY A 51 16.62 22.42 28.09
CA GLY A 51 16.12 21.79 29.33
C GLY A 51 14.70 21.23 29.31
N GLY A 52 13.93 21.38 28.22
CA GLY A 52 12.70 20.62 28.01
C GLY A 52 13.02 19.27 27.39
N ALA A 53 12.38 18.19 27.85
CA ALA A 53 12.56 16.84 27.31
C ALA A 53 12.69 16.87 25.78
N ARG A 54 13.82 16.38 25.26
CA ARG A 54 13.94 16.05 23.84
C ARG A 54 12.89 14.98 23.55
N ILE A 55 11.66 15.40 23.24
CA ILE A 55 10.88 14.70 22.24
C ILE A 55 11.76 14.85 21.01
N LEU A 56 12.62 13.86 20.80
CA LEU A 56 13.24 13.66 19.51
C LEU A 56 12.03 13.55 18.58
N GLU A 57 11.71 14.62 17.85
CA GLU A 57 10.98 14.48 16.59
C GLU A 57 11.92 13.69 15.68
N VAL A 58 12.01 12.38 15.94
CA VAL A 58 12.47 11.41 14.96
C VAL A 58 11.53 11.67 13.80
N GLU A 59 12.06 12.15 12.68
CA GLU A 59 11.27 12.36 11.48
C GLU A 59 10.68 11.01 11.09
N LYS A 60 9.42 10.80 11.48
CA LYS A 60 8.72 9.54 11.27
C LYS A 60 8.69 9.24 9.78
N LYS A 61 9.14 8.04 9.43
CA LYS A 61 9.15 7.52 8.07
C LYS A 61 7.84 6.77 7.84
N LEU A 62 7.40 6.79 6.58
CA LEU A 62 6.33 5.92 6.11
C LEU A 62 6.96 4.76 5.36
N ILE A 63 6.75 3.55 5.87
CA ILE A 63 7.17 2.31 5.23
C ILE A 63 5.96 1.70 4.52
N ILE A 64 6.01 1.63 3.20
CA ILE A 64 4.93 1.10 2.37
C ILE A 64 5.32 -0.30 1.91
N CYS A 65 4.54 -1.29 2.34
CA CYS A 65 4.70 -2.68 1.94
C CYS A 65 3.69 -2.99 0.83
N ALA A 66 4.16 -3.30 -0.37
CA ALA A 66 3.31 -3.62 -1.50
C ALA A 66 3.94 -4.67 -2.39
N VAL A 67 3.11 -5.48 -3.04
CA VAL A 67 3.54 -6.48 -4.02
C VAL A 67 3.40 -5.88 -5.42
N LYS A 68 4.48 -5.95 -6.21
CA LYS A 68 4.51 -5.62 -7.65
C LYS A 68 3.95 -4.23 -7.98
N LYS A 69 4.65 -3.14 -7.63
CA LYS A 69 4.23 -1.78 -8.06
C LYS A 69 5.26 -0.65 -8.07
N PRO A 70 6.58 -0.90 -8.03
CA PRO A 70 7.46 0.14 -8.61
C PRO A 70 8.49 -0.31 -9.65
N LEU A 71 8.77 -1.62 -9.80
CA LEU A 71 9.91 -2.08 -10.61
C LEU A 71 9.57 -3.38 -11.32
N LYS A 72 9.78 -3.40 -12.64
CA LYS A 72 9.86 -4.65 -13.42
C LYS A 72 11.32 -4.93 -13.72
N LEU A 73 11.73 -6.18 -13.57
CA LEU A 73 12.99 -6.64 -14.13
C LEU A 73 12.77 -6.86 -15.63
N SER A 74 13.44 -6.07 -16.47
CA SER A 74 13.53 -6.36 -17.90
C SER A 74 14.90 -6.94 -18.21
N GLU A 75 14.92 -8.01 -19.01
CA GLU A 75 16.16 -8.55 -19.55
C GLU A 75 16.62 -7.65 -20.70
N SER A 76 17.85 -7.14 -20.62
CA SER A 76 18.46 -6.43 -21.75
C SER A 76 18.93 -7.44 -22.80
N GLN A 77 18.89 -7.06 -24.08
CA GLN A 77 19.17 -7.92 -25.24
C GLN A 77 20.61 -8.50 -25.28
N ASP A 78 21.52 -8.02 -24.45
CA ASP A 78 22.92 -8.47 -24.39
C ASP A 78 23.21 -9.58 -23.36
N GLY A 79 22.19 -10.11 -22.67
CA GLY A 79 22.34 -11.25 -21.74
C GLY A 79 23.19 -10.99 -20.48
N GLN A 80 23.79 -9.80 -20.35
CA GLN A 80 24.72 -9.45 -19.26
C GLN A 80 24.23 -8.30 -18.37
N SER A 81 23.06 -7.73 -18.62
CA SER A 81 22.48 -6.70 -17.74
C SER A 81 20.97 -6.82 -17.64
N ARG A 82 20.49 -7.03 -16.42
CA ARG A 82 19.08 -6.88 -16.07
C ARG A 82 18.84 -5.39 -15.85
N THR A 83 18.12 -4.75 -16.77
CA THR A 83 17.70 -3.36 -16.61
C THR A 83 16.48 -3.31 -15.70
N HIS A 84 16.51 -2.41 -14.73
CA HIS A 84 15.32 -2.11 -13.93
C HIS A 84 14.44 -1.21 -14.79
N GLU A 85 13.32 -1.73 -15.29
CA GLU A 85 12.30 -0.88 -15.87
C GLU A 85 11.48 -0.31 -14.72
N GLU A 86 11.55 1.00 -14.58
CA GLU A 86 10.68 1.76 -13.70
C GLU A 86 9.22 1.55 -14.14
N SER A 87 8.54 0.56 -13.57
CA SER A 87 7.09 0.60 -13.52
C SER A 87 6.71 1.58 -12.40
N MET A 88 6.99 2.85 -12.64
CA MET A 88 6.52 3.99 -11.83
C MET A 88 4.99 4.03 -11.95
N GLY A 89 4.32 3.14 -11.22
CA GLY A 89 2.88 3.23 -11.05
C GLY A 89 2.58 4.61 -10.47
N GLY A 90 1.60 5.33 -11.04
CA GLY A 90 1.26 6.70 -10.63
C GLY A 90 1.07 6.85 -9.11
N PHE A 91 0.73 5.76 -8.42
CA PHE A 91 0.70 5.68 -6.96
C PHE A 91 2.05 5.98 -6.29
N LYS A 92 3.17 5.34 -6.70
CA LYS A 92 4.48 5.59 -6.08
C LYS A 92 4.91 7.03 -6.32
N SER A 93 4.81 7.49 -7.57
CA SER A 93 5.20 8.86 -7.91
C SER A 93 4.38 9.89 -7.12
N ALA A 94 3.07 9.69 -6.99
CA ALA A 94 2.21 10.59 -6.23
C ALA A 94 2.60 10.65 -4.74
N ILE A 95 2.87 9.48 -4.13
CA ILE A 95 3.25 9.40 -2.71
C ILE A 95 4.62 10.02 -2.47
N ASP A 96 5.61 9.70 -3.30
CA ASP A 96 6.97 10.24 -3.16
C ASP A 96 6.97 11.78 -3.36
N SER A 97 6.15 12.30 -4.28
CA SER A 97 5.98 13.75 -4.48
C SER A 97 5.29 14.43 -3.29
N LEU A 98 4.31 13.77 -2.67
CA LEU A 98 3.54 14.36 -1.55
C LEU A 98 4.35 14.43 -0.25
N MET A 99 5.12 13.39 0.06
CA MET A 99 5.76 13.21 1.37
C MET A 99 7.26 13.55 1.37
N GLY A 100 7.83 13.83 0.20
CA GLY A 100 9.26 13.98 0.00
C GLY A 100 9.97 12.62 0.01
N SER A 101 10.75 12.35 -1.03
CA SER A 101 11.35 11.03 -1.28
C SER A 101 12.11 10.44 -0.09
N ASN A 102 12.73 11.28 0.75
CA ASN A 102 13.54 10.82 1.88
C ASN A 102 12.72 10.30 3.07
N ARG A 103 11.42 10.56 3.14
CA ARG A 103 10.55 10.14 4.26
C ARG A 103 9.76 8.87 3.96
N VAL A 104 9.72 8.45 2.70
CA VAL A 104 9.03 7.24 2.28
C VAL A 104 10.07 6.15 2.03
N ARG A 105 9.77 4.94 2.51
CA ARG A 105 10.53 3.73 2.22
C ARG A 105 9.56 2.70 1.66
N TRP A 106 9.97 2.01 0.60
CA TRP A 106 9.19 0.98 -0.04
C TRP A 106 9.76 -0.38 0.32
N VAL A 107 8.89 -1.35 0.62
CA VAL A 107 9.25 -2.77 0.77
C VAL A 107 8.44 -3.55 -0.24
N SER A 108 9.11 -4.17 -1.22
CA SER A 108 8.42 -4.80 -2.35
C SER A 108 9.16 -6.01 -2.89
N TRP A 109 8.39 -6.99 -3.36
CA TRP A 109 8.89 -8.02 -4.26
C TRP A 109 8.99 -7.46 -5.69
N LEU A 110 10.02 -7.88 -6.44
CA LEU A 110 10.39 -7.34 -7.76
C LEU A 110 9.69 -8.03 -8.94
N GLY A 111 8.79 -8.98 -8.67
CA GLY A 111 8.04 -9.66 -9.72
C GLY A 111 8.81 -10.75 -10.47
N GLY A 112 9.87 -11.30 -9.86
CA GLY A 112 10.59 -12.47 -10.38
C GLY A 112 11.76 -12.88 -9.48
N VAL A 113 12.36 -14.03 -9.79
CA VAL A 113 13.51 -14.58 -9.06
C VAL A 113 14.81 -13.85 -9.42
N VAL A 114 15.55 -13.46 -8.38
CA VAL A 114 16.87 -12.84 -8.51
C VAL A 114 17.91 -13.82 -8.01
N ASP A 115 18.95 -14.07 -8.80
CA ASP A 115 20.05 -14.95 -8.43
C ASP A 115 20.70 -14.45 -7.11
N PRO A 116 20.83 -15.31 -6.08
CA PRO A 116 21.48 -14.95 -4.82
C PRO A 116 22.83 -14.23 -4.96
N ALA A 117 23.62 -14.54 -5.99
CA ALA A 117 24.92 -13.90 -6.22
C ALA A 117 24.82 -12.39 -6.51
N ILE A 118 23.71 -11.95 -7.14
CA ILE A 118 23.50 -10.54 -7.51
C ILE A 118 22.55 -9.80 -6.56
N GLN A 119 21.84 -10.51 -5.67
CA GLN A 119 20.90 -9.91 -4.71
C GLN A 119 21.48 -8.75 -3.90
N PRO A 120 22.73 -8.80 -3.38
CA PRO A 120 23.30 -7.68 -2.63
C PRO A 120 23.49 -6.42 -3.49
N ALA A 121 23.92 -6.58 -4.74
CA ALA A 121 24.09 -5.48 -5.67
C ALA A 121 22.73 -4.86 -6.06
N VAL A 122 21.73 -5.71 -6.33
CA VAL A 122 20.36 -5.28 -6.62
C VAL A 122 19.77 -4.51 -5.42
N ARG A 123 19.88 -5.05 -4.21
CA ARG A 123 19.42 -4.39 -2.99
C ARG A 123 20.02 -3.00 -2.84
N LYS A 124 21.36 -2.90 -2.91
CA LYS A 124 22.07 -1.62 -2.77
C LYS A 124 21.59 -0.59 -3.80
N LYS A 125 21.40 -1.02 -5.06
CA LYS A 125 20.92 -0.15 -6.13
C LYS A 125 19.50 0.35 -5.85
N LEU A 126 18.58 -0.53 -5.46
CA LEU A 126 17.17 -0.17 -5.22
C LEU A 126 16.98 0.70 -3.98
N GLU A 127 17.77 0.47 -2.93
CA GLU A 127 17.75 1.29 -1.73
C GLU A 127 18.28 2.71 -2.03
N ALA A 128 19.33 2.83 -2.84
CA ALA A 128 19.92 4.13 -3.21
C ALA A 128 19.07 4.92 -4.21
N ASP A 129 18.61 4.27 -5.29
CA ASP A 129 17.97 4.95 -6.41
C ASP A 129 16.46 5.15 -6.19
N HIS A 130 15.83 4.30 -5.38
CA HIS A 130 14.37 4.24 -5.28
C HIS A 130 13.82 4.18 -3.86
N ASN A 131 14.66 4.28 -2.82
CA ASN A 131 14.25 4.09 -1.42
C ASN A 131 13.47 2.79 -1.21
N CYS A 132 13.83 1.74 -1.96
CA CYS A 132 13.09 0.48 -2.02
C CYS A 132 13.95 -0.68 -1.51
N THR A 133 13.50 -1.32 -0.45
CA THR A 133 14.06 -2.55 0.12
C THR A 133 13.40 -3.75 -0.56
N PRO A 134 14.13 -4.49 -1.42
CA PRO A 134 13.55 -5.63 -2.12
C PRO A 134 13.35 -6.83 -1.18
N VAL A 135 12.26 -7.55 -1.43
CA VAL A 135 12.00 -8.90 -0.91
C VAL A 135 12.28 -9.90 -2.03
N PHE A 136 13.25 -10.78 -1.79
CA PHE A 136 13.61 -11.82 -2.75
C PHE A 136 12.89 -13.12 -2.41
N LEU A 137 12.19 -13.68 -3.39
CA LEU A 137 11.51 -14.97 -3.28
C LEU A 137 12.30 -16.03 -4.08
N THR A 138 12.25 -17.27 -3.62
CA THR A 138 12.70 -18.42 -4.41
C THR A 138 11.65 -18.75 -5.49
N GLN A 139 12.04 -19.52 -6.50
CA GLN A 139 11.09 -19.95 -7.55
C GLN A 139 9.91 -20.72 -6.96
N GLU A 140 10.18 -21.64 -6.04
CA GLU A 140 9.14 -22.43 -5.37
C GLU A 140 8.16 -21.56 -4.59
N VAL A 141 8.67 -20.57 -3.84
CA VAL A 141 7.82 -19.64 -3.10
C VAL A 141 7.03 -18.79 -4.08
N GLU A 142 7.65 -18.21 -5.11
CA GLU A 142 6.92 -17.44 -6.14
C GLU A 142 5.75 -18.23 -6.74
N ASP A 143 5.99 -19.49 -7.13
CA ASP A 143 4.98 -20.35 -7.73
C ASP A 143 3.80 -20.60 -6.79
N LEU A 144 4.09 -21.03 -5.56
CA LEU A 144 3.05 -21.40 -4.59
C LEU A 144 2.35 -20.18 -3.98
N TYR A 145 3.10 -19.16 -3.57
CA TYR A 145 2.56 -17.96 -2.94
C TYR A 145 1.82 -17.08 -3.96
N TYR A 146 2.49 -16.67 -5.04
CA TYR A 146 1.93 -15.65 -5.92
C TYR A 146 0.97 -16.26 -6.93
N TYR A 147 1.43 -17.23 -7.73
CA TYR A 147 0.60 -17.75 -8.81
C TYR A 147 -0.52 -18.68 -8.32
N LYS A 148 -0.26 -19.55 -7.34
CA LYS A 148 -1.27 -20.49 -6.83
C LYS A 148 -2.16 -19.88 -5.76
N PHE A 149 -1.58 -19.30 -4.70
CA PHE A 149 -2.40 -18.78 -3.59
C PHE A 149 -3.01 -17.40 -3.89
N THR A 150 -2.21 -16.37 -4.12
CA THR A 150 -2.78 -15.01 -4.25
C THR A 150 -3.57 -14.85 -5.54
N GLN A 151 -3.02 -15.24 -6.69
CA GLN A 151 -3.72 -15.14 -7.97
C GLN A 151 -4.74 -16.27 -8.20
N GLY A 152 -4.48 -17.48 -7.69
CA GLY A 152 -5.35 -18.64 -7.92
C GLY A 152 -6.48 -18.80 -6.91
N VAL A 153 -6.30 -18.34 -5.67
CA VAL A 153 -7.30 -18.49 -4.59
C VAL A 153 -7.85 -17.14 -4.14
N LEU A 154 -6.99 -16.22 -3.67
CA LEU A 154 -7.47 -14.95 -3.09
C LEU A 154 -8.10 -14.02 -4.13
N TRP A 155 -7.51 -13.89 -5.32
CA TRP A 155 -8.04 -13.00 -6.35
C TRP A 155 -9.46 -13.40 -6.80
N PRO A 156 -9.74 -14.66 -7.19
CA PRO A 156 -11.11 -15.09 -7.54
C PRO A 156 -12.10 -14.92 -6.37
N LEU A 157 -11.65 -15.19 -5.14
CA LEU A 157 -12.44 -15.03 -3.92
C LEU A 157 -12.89 -13.58 -3.73
N PHE A 158 -11.96 -12.62 -3.77
CA PHE A 158 -12.29 -11.21 -3.57
C PHE A 158 -13.12 -10.59 -4.70
N HIS A 159 -13.15 -11.21 -5.88
CA HIS A 159 -13.90 -10.70 -7.04
C HIS A 159 -15.23 -11.41 -7.27
N CYS A 160 -15.72 -12.20 -6.29
CA CYS A 160 -16.99 -12.93 -6.35
C CYS A 160 -17.14 -13.73 -7.66
N MET A 161 -16.05 -14.30 -8.16
CA MET A 161 -16.07 -15.07 -9.40
C MET A 161 -16.85 -16.37 -9.17
N PRO A 162 -17.82 -16.73 -10.05
CA PRO A 162 -18.70 -17.87 -9.84
C PRO A 162 -17.91 -19.17 -9.69
N THR A 163 -18.37 -19.98 -8.74
CA THR A 163 -17.64 -21.11 -8.19
C THR A 163 -17.58 -22.33 -9.12
N ASN A 164 -16.75 -22.25 -10.15
CA ASN A 164 -16.08 -23.42 -10.70
C ASN A 164 -14.69 -23.52 -10.05
N PHE A 165 -14.63 -23.44 -8.72
CA PHE A 165 -13.38 -23.72 -8.00
C PHE A 165 -13.08 -25.19 -8.25
N ASN A 166 -12.25 -25.44 -9.25
CA ASN A 166 -11.73 -26.76 -9.52
C ASN A 166 -11.18 -27.29 -8.19
N GLU A 167 -11.49 -28.54 -7.86
CA GLU A 167 -10.84 -29.26 -6.76
C GLU A 167 -9.30 -29.10 -6.84
N ALA A 168 -8.76 -28.94 -8.06
CA ALA A 168 -7.37 -28.59 -8.36
C ALA A 168 -6.83 -27.26 -7.77
N LEU A 169 -7.67 -26.29 -7.38
CA LEU A 169 -7.24 -25.07 -6.69
C LEU A 169 -7.04 -25.31 -5.18
N LEU A 170 -7.79 -26.26 -4.61
CA LEU A 170 -7.65 -26.71 -3.23
C LEU A 170 -6.61 -27.82 -3.09
N GLU A 171 -6.23 -28.48 -4.19
CA GLU A 171 -5.09 -29.40 -4.22
C GLU A 171 -3.83 -28.68 -3.71
N ASN A 172 -3.24 -29.25 -2.66
CA ASN A 172 -2.06 -28.72 -1.98
C ASN A 172 -2.27 -27.33 -1.33
N PHE A 173 -3.51 -26.97 -0.95
CA PHE A 173 -3.80 -25.71 -0.26
C PHE A 173 -2.87 -25.44 0.93
N GLN A 174 -2.53 -26.48 1.70
CA GLN A 174 -1.61 -26.37 2.83
C GLN A 174 -0.24 -25.81 2.42
N SER A 175 0.39 -26.34 1.36
CA SER A 175 1.70 -25.86 0.92
C SER A 175 1.62 -24.47 0.28
N GLN A 176 0.51 -24.17 -0.40
CA GLN A 176 0.23 -22.83 -0.92
C GLN A 176 0.13 -21.80 0.21
N TYR A 177 -0.63 -22.13 1.27
CA TYR A 177 -0.77 -21.28 2.45
C TYR A 177 0.54 -21.14 3.23
N GLU A 178 1.32 -22.22 3.36
CA GLU A 178 2.65 -22.18 3.98
C GLU A 178 3.60 -21.28 3.20
N ALA A 179 3.59 -21.33 1.86
CA ALA A 179 4.35 -20.41 1.02
C ALA A 179 3.88 -18.96 1.21
N TYR A 180 2.56 -18.73 1.32
CA TYR A 180 1.99 -17.41 1.61
C TYR A 180 2.41 -16.85 2.97
N ALA A 181 2.38 -17.68 4.02
CA ALA A 181 2.90 -17.33 5.33
C ALA A 181 4.41 -17.09 5.31
N HIS A 182 5.16 -17.87 4.53
CA HIS A 182 6.61 -17.70 4.37
C HIS A 182 6.95 -16.38 3.67
N ALA A 183 6.28 -16.05 2.56
CA ALA A 183 6.46 -14.78 1.87
C ALA A 183 6.15 -13.60 2.80
N ASN A 184 5.05 -13.65 3.56
CA ASN A 184 4.71 -12.62 4.55
C ASN A 184 5.77 -12.47 5.65
N LYS A 185 6.43 -13.57 6.06
CA LYS A 185 7.59 -13.51 6.98
C LYS A 185 8.80 -12.84 6.33
N LEU A 186 9.09 -13.09 5.05
CA LEU A 186 10.19 -12.40 4.36
C LEU A 186 9.95 -10.88 4.28
N PHE A 187 8.70 -10.45 4.09
CA PHE A 187 8.33 -9.05 4.19
C PHE A 187 8.51 -8.51 5.62
N LEU A 188 8.12 -9.27 6.65
CA LEU A 188 8.39 -8.90 8.05
C LEU A 188 9.88 -8.65 8.28
N GLU A 189 10.76 -9.56 7.83
CA GLU A 189 12.20 -9.40 8.01
C GLU A 189 12.74 -8.17 7.27
N ALA A 190 12.25 -7.90 6.06
CA ALA A 190 12.63 -6.71 5.31
C ALA A 190 12.20 -5.41 6.01
N VAL A 191 10.98 -5.37 6.57
CA VAL A 191 10.51 -4.23 7.38
C VAL A 191 11.32 -4.10 8.66
N ALA A 192 11.58 -5.20 9.36
CA ALA A 192 12.34 -5.21 10.61
C ALA A 192 13.78 -4.70 10.43
N GLY A 193 14.35 -4.82 9.23
CA GLY A 193 15.67 -4.28 8.91
C GLY A 193 15.73 -2.75 8.75
N ILE A 194 14.59 -2.08 8.55
CA ILE A 194 14.54 -0.62 8.28
C ILE A 194 13.63 0.16 9.24
N TYR A 195 12.78 -0.53 10.00
CA TYR A 195 11.82 0.06 10.92
C TYR A 195 12.51 0.64 12.16
N GLU A 196 12.15 1.87 12.49
CA GLU A 196 12.49 2.52 13.76
C GLU A 196 11.22 2.80 14.58
N GLU A 197 11.37 2.89 15.90
CA GLU A 197 10.24 3.14 16.78
C GLU A 197 9.55 4.46 16.43
N GLY A 198 8.23 4.40 16.24
CA GLY A 198 7.43 5.56 15.85
C GLY A 198 7.21 5.71 14.34
N ASP A 199 7.87 4.91 13.50
CA ASP A 199 7.56 4.83 12.07
C ASP A 199 6.15 4.27 11.83
N ILE A 200 5.59 4.63 10.68
CA ILE A 200 4.28 4.16 10.25
C ILE A 200 4.48 3.12 9.15
N VAL A 201 3.89 1.95 9.32
CA VAL A 201 3.88 0.91 8.28
C VAL A 201 2.50 0.85 7.63
N LEU A 202 2.45 0.96 6.31
CA LEU A 202 1.22 0.80 5.52
C LEU A 202 1.35 -0.43 4.64
N VAL A 203 0.53 -1.44 4.90
CA VAL A 203 0.51 -2.69 4.14
C VAL A 203 -0.59 -2.64 3.09
N HIS A 204 -0.25 -2.98 1.84
CA HIS A 204 -1.17 -2.95 0.72
C HIS A 204 -1.51 -4.33 0.18
N ASP A 205 -2.79 -4.47 -0.13
CA ASP A 205 -3.43 -5.55 -0.86
C ASP A 205 -3.48 -6.92 -0.18
N TYR A 206 -4.27 -7.82 -0.77
CA TYR A 206 -4.50 -9.15 -0.24
C TYR A 206 -3.26 -10.05 -0.24
N ASP A 207 -2.19 -9.70 -0.97
CA ASP A 207 -0.95 -10.47 -0.97
C ASP A 207 -0.25 -10.47 0.41
N LEU A 208 -0.52 -9.47 1.26
CA LEU A 208 0.19 -9.26 2.53
C LEU A 208 -0.73 -9.23 3.76
N MET A 209 -1.85 -9.96 3.75
CA MET A 209 -2.84 -9.89 4.84
C MET A 209 -2.33 -10.43 6.19
N LEU A 210 -1.30 -11.29 6.20
CA LEU A 210 -0.71 -11.80 7.45
C LEU A 210 0.30 -10.82 8.05
N LEU A 211 0.88 -9.95 7.24
CA LEU A 211 1.96 -9.06 7.64
C LEU A 211 1.60 -8.14 8.82
N PRO A 212 0.41 -7.50 8.89
CA PRO A 212 0.05 -6.66 10.05
C PRO A 212 0.08 -7.40 11.39
N ALA A 213 -0.42 -8.64 11.42
CA ALA A 213 -0.41 -9.47 12.63
C ALA A 213 1.02 -9.88 13.01
N LEU A 214 1.83 -10.24 12.02
CA LEU A 214 3.25 -10.57 12.22
C LEU A 214 4.04 -9.36 12.75
N LEU A 215 3.80 -8.18 12.19
CA LEU A 215 4.42 -6.92 12.63
C LEU A 215 4.04 -6.59 14.06
N ARG A 216 2.75 -6.67 14.43
CA ARG A 216 2.29 -6.41 15.79
C ARG A 216 2.90 -7.37 16.82
N LYS A 217 3.09 -8.64 16.43
CA LYS A 217 3.73 -9.64 17.28
C LYS A 217 5.21 -9.33 17.52
N ARG A 218 5.91 -8.77 16.52
CA ARG A 218 7.33 -8.42 16.62
C ARG A 218 7.55 -7.05 17.27
N PHE A 219 6.68 -6.10 16.98
CA PHE A 219 6.71 -4.71 17.42
C PHE A 219 5.35 -4.34 18.01
N PRO A 220 5.13 -4.54 19.33
CA PRO A 220 3.81 -4.35 19.94
C PRO A 220 3.23 -2.94 19.74
N ASP A 221 4.09 -1.92 19.83
CA ASP A 221 3.70 -0.50 19.76
C ASP A 221 3.71 0.07 18.32
N ILE A 222 3.82 -0.78 17.30
CA ILE A 222 3.90 -0.33 15.91
C ILE A 222 2.64 0.43 15.45
N THR A 223 2.80 1.52 14.71
CA THR A 223 1.68 2.12 13.99
C THR A 223 1.57 1.45 12.63
N CYS A 224 0.59 0.56 12.46
CA CYS A 224 0.41 -0.21 11.23
C CYS A 224 -1.00 -0.02 10.67
N GLY A 225 -1.09 0.35 9.39
CA GLY A 225 -2.33 0.38 8.60
C GLY A 225 -2.35 -0.74 7.56
N PHE A 226 -3.56 -1.11 7.11
CA PHE A 226 -3.77 -2.06 6.02
C PHE A 226 -4.78 -1.47 5.02
N PHE A 227 -4.49 -1.57 3.73
CA PHE A 227 -5.37 -1.11 2.66
C PHE A 227 -5.58 -2.21 1.62
N LEU A 228 -6.83 -2.63 1.44
CA LEU A 228 -7.23 -3.61 0.44
C LEU A 228 -7.68 -2.90 -0.84
N HIS A 229 -7.11 -3.24 -2.00
CA HIS A 229 -7.44 -2.57 -3.26
C HIS A 229 -8.68 -3.15 -3.95
N CYS A 230 -9.01 -4.41 -3.66
CA CYS A 230 -10.21 -5.08 -4.17
C CYS A 230 -11.40 -4.90 -3.22
N PRO A 231 -12.64 -5.09 -3.71
CA PRO A 231 -13.79 -5.13 -2.82
C PRO A 231 -13.64 -6.25 -1.79
N PHE A 232 -14.27 -6.06 -0.64
CA PHE A 232 -14.42 -7.11 0.36
C PHE A 232 -15.72 -7.88 0.07
N PRO A 233 -15.72 -9.23 0.05
CA PRO A 233 -16.92 -10.00 -0.25
C PRO A 233 -18.02 -9.74 0.77
N SER A 234 -19.27 -9.93 0.35
CA SER A 234 -20.42 -9.76 1.25
C SER A 234 -20.41 -10.84 2.35
N THR A 235 -21.02 -10.55 3.51
CA THR A 235 -21.02 -11.47 4.67
C THR A 235 -21.64 -12.85 4.38
N GLY A 236 -22.60 -12.92 3.45
CA GLY A 236 -23.22 -14.18 3.01
C GLY A 236 -22.25 -15.08 2.23
N GLU A 237 -21.40 -14.48 1.39
CA GLU A 237 -20.34 -15.20 0.67
C GLU A 237 -19.18 -15.53 1.63
N HIS A 238 -18.78 -14.59 2.49
CA HIS A 238 -17.70 -14.79 3.47
C HIS A 238 -17.95 -16.01 4.36
N SER A 239 -19.20 -16.28 4.78
CA SER A 239 -19.50 -17.46 5.61
C SER A 239 -19.35 -18.77 4.82
N PHE A 240 -19.73 -18.80 3.53
CA PHE A 240 -19.50 -19.94 2.65
C PHE A 240 -18.00 -20.22 2.42
N TRP A 241 -17.18 -19.16 2.38
CA TRP A 241 -15.73 -19.23 2.16
C TRP A 241 -14.92 -19.49 3.44
N PHE A 242 -15.37 -18.98 4.59
CA PHE A 242 -14.64 -19.02 5.87
C PHE A 242 -15.20 -20.02 6.91
N ASP A 243 -16.33 -20.71 6.66
CA ASP A 243 -16.72 -21.93 7.42
C ASP A 243 -15.80 -23.14 7.13
N TRP A 244 -14.58 -22.87 6.66
CA TRP A 244 -13.50 -23.82 6.45
C TRP A 244 -12.99 -24.36 7.79
N ASN A 245 -13.57 -25.48 8.21
CA ASN A 245 -13.22 -26.21 9.44
C ASN A 245 -11.76 -26.71 9.39
N PRO A 246 -10.89 -26.37 10.37
CA PRO A 246 -9.54 -26.90 10.46
C PRO A 246 -9.47 -28.44 10.59
N GLU A 247 -10.56 -29.13 10.89
CA GLU A 247 -10.62 -30.60 10.90
C GLU A 247 -10.76 -31.23 9.49
N ALA A 248 -11.18 -30.46 8.48
CA ALA A 248 -11.33 -30.98 7.11
C ALA A 248 -9.98 -31.32 6.43
N CYS A 249 -8.88 -30.72 6.90
CA CYS A 249 -7.52 -31.06 6.46
C CYS A 249 -6.92 -32.31 7.14
N GLY A 250 -7.70 -33.07 7.92
CA GLY A 250 -7.16 -34.05 8.84
C GLY A 250 -7.90 -35.37 8.99
N THR A 251 -8.49 -35.97 7.94
CA THR A 251 -8.82 -37.41 7.97
C THR A 251 -8.74 -38.08 6.59
N ALA A 252 -7.52 -38.21 6.06
CA ALA A 252 -7.21 -39.37 5.22
C ALA A 252 -7.10 -40.60 6.13
N LYS A 253 -8.24 -41.18 6.53
CA LYS A 253 -8.28 -42.53 7.11
C LYS A 253 -8.44 -43.53 5.96
N LYS A 254 -7.36 -44.29 5.75
CA LYS A 254 -7.22 -45.62 5.10
C LYS A 254 -8.23 -46.02 4.02
#